data_AF-D7BAG7-F1
#
_entry.id   AF-D7BAG7-F1
#
_cell.length_a   1.000
_cell.length_b   1.000
_cell.length_c   1.000
_cell.angle_alpha   90.00
_cell.angle_beta   90.00
_cell.angle_gamma   90.00
#
_symmetry.space_group_name_H-M   'P 1'
#
loop_
_entity.id
_entity.type
_entity.pdbx_description
1 polymer ?
#
loop_
_entity_poly.entity_id
_entity_poly.type
_entity_poly.pdbx_seq_one_letter_code
_entity_poly.pdbx_strand_id
1 'polypeptide(L)' 'MRKRLKFSRVEVSYLEAAPDHGQPEIAVIFPDRKRRRVVPITVGEAATRLWQQPLPEEGFLALAEQHAQDEALVSA' A
#
# COMPACT_ATOMS: atom_id res chain seq x y z
N MET A 1 -7.16 -12.42 -6.69
CA MET A 1 -7.48 -11.40 -7.75
C MET A 1 -7.01 -10.02 -7.27
N ARG A 2 -6.49 -9.13 -8.13
CA ARG A 2 -6.07 -7.77 -7.72
C ARG A 2 -7.25 -6.79 -7.76
N LYS A 3 -7.49 -6.08 -6.66
CA LYS A 3 -8.53 -5.03 -6.54
C LYS A 3 -7.87 -3.66 -6.35
N ARG A 4 -8.58 -2.58 -6.70
CA ARG A 4 -8.06 -1.21 -6.54
C ARG A 4 -9.10 -0.23 -6.04
N LEU A 5 -8.67 0.70 -5.20
CA LEU A 5 -9.37 1.95 -4.90
C LEU A 5 -8.59 3.10 -5.52
N LYS A 6 -9.30 4.06 -6.10
CA LYS A 6 -8.68 5.25 -6.69
C LYS A 6 -9.04 6.47 -5.85
N PHE A 7 -8.03 7.23 -5.49
CA PHE A 7 -8.15 8.53 -4.85
C PHE A 7 -7.58 9.62 -5.75
N SER A 8 -7.57 10.87 -5.27
CA SER A 8 -7.18 12.03 -6.06
C SER A 8 -5.67 12.08 -6.36
N ARG A 9 -4.86 11.64 -5.40
CA ARG A 9 -3.39 11.67 -5.40
C ARG A 9 -2.78 10.29 -5.54
N VAL A 10 -3.50 9.23 -5.15
CA VAL A 10 -2.97 7.85 -5.11
C VAL A 10 -3.98 6.80 -5.56
N GLU A 11 -3.48 5.62 -5.91
CA GLU A 11 -4.29 4.41 -5.99
C GLU A 11 -3.89 3.46 -4.86
N VAL A 12 -4.85 2.73 -4.28
CA VAL A 12 -4.58 1.67 -3.32
C VAL A 12 -4.85 0.33 -4.00
N SER A 13 -3.86 -0.56 -3.99
CA SER A 13 -3.95 -1.92 -4.54
C SER A 13 -4.10 -2.91 -3.41
N TYR A 14 -5.04 -3.84 -3.56
CA TYR A 14 -5.19 -5.00 -2.69
C TYR A 14 -4.99 -6.29 -3.47
N LEU A 15 -4.14 -7.16 -2.94
CA LEU A 15 -3.94 -8.52 -3.37
C LEU A 15 -4.44 -9.44 -2.26
N GLU A 16 -5.32 -10.38 -2.57
CA GLU A 16 -5.75 -11.42 -1.61
C GLU A 16 -4.64 -12.45 -1.35
N ALA A 17 -3.75 -12.63 -2.31
CA ALA A 17 -2.55 -13.45 -2.20
C ALA A 17 -1.45 -12.80 -3.05
N ALA A 18 -0.45 -12.21 -2.38
CA ALA A 18 0.74 -11.69 -3.04
C ALA A 18 1.61 -12.85 -3.59
N PRO A 19 2.26 -12.68 -4.74
CA PRO A 19 2.94 -13.78 -5.44
C PRO A 19 4.22 -14.29 -4.77
N ASP A 20 4.85 -13.46 -3.94
CA ASP A 20 6.11 -13.73 -3.24
C ASP A 20 5.90 -14.45 -1.89
N HIS A 21 4.85 -14.09 -1.14
CA HIS A 21 4.60 -14.64 0.19
C HIS A 21 3.22 -15.29 0.38
N GLY A 22 2.33 -15.24 -0.62
CA GLY A 22 1.03 -15.92 -0.62
C GLY A 22 -0.02 -15.34 0.33
N GLN A 23 0.27 -14.24 1.02
CA GLN A 23 -0.64 -13.61 1.98
C GLN A 23 -1.32 -12.37 1.37
N PRO A 24 -2.45 -11.92 1.92
CA PRO A 24 -3.03 -10.65 1.51
C PRO A 24 -2.04 -9.49 1.67
N GLU A 25 -2.11 -8.49 0.79
CA GLU A 25 -1.25 -7.32 0.80
C GLU A 25 -2.02 -6.07 0.35
N ILE A 26 -1.76 -4.94 1.01
CA ILE A 26 -2.13 -3.61 0.52
C ILE A 26 -0.88 -2.81 0.21
N ALA A 27 -0.89 -2.17 -0.95
CA ALA A 27 0.12 -1.20 -1.36
C ALA A 27 -0.52 0.12 -1.84
N VAL A 28 0.14 1.23 -1.52
CA VAL A 28 -0.19 2.56 -2.04
C VAL A 28 0.65 2.81 -3.29
N ILE A 29 -0.01 3.24 -4.36
CA ILE A 29 0.59 3.53 -5.66
C ILE A 29 0.50 5.02 -5.92
N PHE A 30 1.66 5.66 -6.05
CA PHE A 30 1.77 7.04 -6.47
C PHE A 30 1.87 7.10 -8.00
N PRO A 31 0.89 7.71 -8.70
CA PRO A 31 0.81 7.73 -10.15
C PRO A 31 1.76 8.76 -10.81
N ASP A 32 2.80 9.23 -10.12
CA ASP A 32 3.71 10.26 -10.66
C ASP A 32 4.28 9.83 -12.03
N ARG A 33 4.22 10.75 -13.00
CA ARG A 33 4.57 10.56 -14.41
C ARG A 33 6.06 10.21 -14.61
N LYS A 34 6.94 10.54 -13.67
CA LYS A 34 8.38 10.27 -13.81
C LYS A 34 8.81 8.92 -13.25
N ARG A 35 8.25 8.49 -12.11
CA ARG A 35 8.52 7.21 -11.49
C ARG A 35 7.29 6.75 -10.73
N ARG A 36 6.63 5.70 -11.25
CA ARG A 36 5.56 5.03 -10.54
C ARG A 36 6.14 4.40 -9.28
N ARG A 37 5.79 4.94 -8.12
CA ARG A 37 6.23 4.44 -6.82
C ARG A 37 5.13 3.59 -6.20
N VAL A 38 5.49 2.42 -5.70
CA VAL A 38 4.59 1.49 -5.01
C VAL A 38 5.17 1.26 -3.62
N VAL A 39 4.36 1.47 -2.59
CA VAL A 39 4.76 1.31 -1.19
C VAL A 39 3.82 0.28 -0.55
N PRO A 40 4.29 -0.95 -0.27
CA PRO A 40 3.56 -1.88 0.57
C PRO A 40 3.39 -1.28 1.97
N ILE A 41 2.16 -1.29 2.50
CA ILE A 41 1.87 -0.70 3.81
C ILE A 41 1.37 -1.72 4.83
N THR A 42 0.85 -2.87 4.38
CA THR A 42 0.43 -3.93 5.30
C THR A 42 0.24 -5.26 4.57
N VAL A 43 0.37 -6.36 5.30
CA VAL A 43 0.23 -7.74 4.83
C VAL A 43 -0.67 -8.56 5.76
N GLY A 44 -1.10 -9.74 5.33
CA GLY A 44 -1.83 -10.70 6.15
C GLY A 44 -3.23 -10.24 6.55
N GLU A 45 -3.65 -10.59 7.77
CA GLU A 45 -4.96 -10.22 8.29
C GLU A 45 -5.16 -8.71 8.41
N ALA A 46 -4.11 -7.95 8.71
CA ALA A 46 -4.15 -6.50 8.80
C ALA A 46 -4.50 -5.87 7.44
N ALA A 47 -3.92 -6.39 6.35
CA ALA A 47 -4.28 -6.00 4.99
C ALA A 47 -5.76 -6.27 4.68
N THR A 48 -6.26 -7.45 5.01
CA THR A 48 -7.68 -7.79 4.80
C THR A 48 -8.61 -6.89 5.61
N ARG A 49 -8.29 -6.62 6.88
CA ARG A 49 -9.09 -5.72 7.74
C ARG A 49 -9.10 -4.29 7.20
N LEU A 50 -7.94 -3.77 6.80
CA LEU A 50 -7.82 -2.42 6.24
C LEU A 50 -8.56 -2.30 4.90
N TRP A 51 -8.60 -3.36 4.09
CA TRP A 51 -9.38 -3.35 2.85
C TRP A 51 -10.89 -3.32 3.10
N GLN A 52 -11.36 -4.03 4.13
CA GLN A 52 -12.78 -4.05 4.50
C GLN A 52 -13.24 -2.74 5.15
N GLN A 53 -12.32 -2.05 5.84
CA GLN A 53 -12.56 -0.77 6.52
C GLN A 53 -11.49 0.24 6.07
N PRO A 54 -11.59 0.76 4.84
CA PRO A 54 -10.56 1.61 4.27
C PRO A 54 -10.48 2.96 4.99
N LEU A 55 -9.25 3.44 5.14
CA LEU A 55 -8.97 4.78 5.66
C LEU A 55 -9.31 5.85 4.60
N PRO A 56 -9.47 7.11 5.02
CA PRO A 56 -9.40 8.25 4.10
C PRO A 56 -8.06 8.30 3.37
N GLU A 57 -8.01 9.05 2.27
CA GLU A 57 -6.79 9.21 1.45
C GLU A 57 -5.58 9.65 2.29
N GLU A 58 -5.80 10.59 3.22
CA GLU A 58 -4.78 11.10 4.15
C GLU A 58 -4.18 10.00 5.03
N GLY A 59 -4.99 9.03 5.45
CA GLY A 59 -4.53 7.90 6.26
C GLY A 59 -3.61 6.98 5.47
N PHE A 60 -3.94 6.70 4.22
CA PHE A 60 -3.07 5.91 3.33
C PHE A 60 -1.76 6.63 3.01
N LEU A 61 -1.80 7.95 2.83
CA LEU A 61 -0.59 8.75 2.61
C LEU A 61 0.35 8.71 3.83
N ALA A 62 -0.19 8.88 5.04
CA ALA A 62 0.59 8.81 6.26
C ALA A 62 1.27 7.45 6.46
N LEU A 63 0.54 6.35 6.23
CA LEU A 63 1.12 5.00 6.29
C LEU A 63 2.22 4.82 5.25
N ALA A 64 1.98 5.22 4.00
CA ALA A 64 3.00 5.12 2.95
C ALA A 64 4.26 5.94 3.25
N GLU A 65 4.14 7.08 3.93
CA GLU A 65 5.28 7.89 4.35
C GLU A 65 6.07 7.24 5.50
N GLN A 66 5.39 6.66 6.49
CA GLN A 66 6.05 5.92 7.57
C GLN A 66 6.88 4.75 7.04
N HIS A 67 6.27 3.91 6.19
CA HIS A 67 6.96 2.75 5.60
C HIS A 67 8.12 3.15 4.68
N ALA A 68 8.04 4.31 4.04
CA ALA A 68 9.14 4.86 3.24
C ALA A 68 10.37 5.22 4.07
N GLN A 69 10.16 5.72 5.29
CA GLN A 69 11.22 6.13 6.19
C GLN A 69 11.88 4.91 6.83
N ASP A 70 11.11 3.86 7.13
CA ASP A 70 11.63 2.61 7.67
C ASP A 70 12.58 1.91 6.67
N GLU A 71 12.26 1.87 5.37
CA GLU A 71 13.17 1.32 4.35
C GLU A 71 14.49 2.11 4.25
N ALA A 72 14.45 3.42 4.44
CA ALA A 72 15.63 4.27 4.42
C ALA A 72 16.53 4.06 5.65
N LEU A 73 15.96 3.74 6.80
CA LEU A 73 16.67 3.47 8.05
C LEU A 73 17.35 2.08 8.07
N VAL A 74 16.76 1.08 7.41
CA VAL A 74 17.33 -0.29 7.35
C VAL A 74 18.48 -0.40 6.32
N SER A 75 18.61 0.57 5.41
CA SER A 75 19.63 0.60 4.35
C SER A 75 20.85 1.47 4.67
N ALA A 76 20.98 1.98 5.90
CA ALA A 76 22.04 2.89 6.34
C ALA A 76 23.17 2.18 7.12
#